data_AF-A0A969ULG1-F1
#
_entry.id   AF-A0A969ULG1-F1
#
_cell.length_a   1.000
_cell.length_b   1.000
_cell.length_c   1.000
_cell.angle_alpha   90.00
_cell.angle_beta   90.00
_cell.angle_gamma   90.00
#
_symmetry.space_group_name_H-M   'P 1'
#
loop_
_entity.id
_entity.type
_entity.pdbx_description
1 polymer ?
#
loop_
_entity_poly.entity_id
_entity_poly.type
_entity_poly.pdbx_seq_one_letter_code
_entity_poly.pdbx_strand_id
1 'polypeptide(L)'
;MILRWNPTESVETAEIEVVEMPQGKISYPWNPADPNADAFFTELEQGFSLDDWQEGEMVARSQSFFSQLDQLWVATSLRSSLAQKFTAMPQTLLNAIAHQAQQVVAASNSLADQLVQCVQEVLPTWADEDLQVLARPLAYAMRDDANAIDATLDSIRPVAWHDLSETEQAKMSLAVARWAIDKLSQDCQ
;
A
#
# COMPACT_ATOMS: atom_id res chain seq x y z
N MET A 1 -10.83 -44.63 -4.81
CA MET A 1 -9.72 -43.85 -4.23
C MET A 1 -9.23 -44.60 -2.99
N ILE A 2 -8.05 -45.20 -3.04
CA ILE A 2 -7.46 -45.86 -1.86
C ILE A 2 -6.02 -45.37 -1.77
N LEU A 3 -5.77 -44.48 -0.80
CA LEU A 3 -4.44 -44.00 -0.48
C LEU A 3 -3.80 -45.03 0.46
N ARG A 4 -2.76 -45.71 0.00
CA ARG A 4 -1.91 -46.53 0.86
C ARG A 4 -0.71 -45.68 1.27
N TRP A 5 -0.83 -45.02 2.41
CA TRP A 5 0.29 -44.36 3.06
C TRP A 5 1.15 -45.39 3.78
N ASN A 6 2.44 -45.47 3.45
CA ASN A 6 3.41 -46.30 4.15
C ASN A 6 4.23 -45.39 5.11
N PRO A 7 4.07 -45.51 6.43
CA PRO A 7 4.58 -44.53 7.39
C PRO A 7 6.10 -44.60 7.66
N THR A 8 6.86 -45.41 6.92
CA THR A 8 8.30 -45.61 7.15
C THR A 8 9.22 -44.90 6.15
N GLU A 9 8.68 -44.04 5.28
CA GLU A 9 9.47 -43.37 4.24
C GLU A 9 9.64 -41.88 4.55
N SER A 10 10.89 -41.44 4.61
CA SER A 10 11.31 -40.06 4.90
C SER A 10 10.82 -39.13 3.77
N VAL A 11 10.20 -38.00 4.15
CA VAL A 11 9.45 -37.06 3.29
C VAL A 11 10.31 -36.30 2.25
N GLU A 12 11.59 -36.63 2.09
CA GLU A 12 12.52 -35.78 1.33
C GLU A 12 12.48 -35.98 -0.20
N THR A 13 11.90 -37.06 -0.70
CA THR A 13 11.54 -37.24 -2.11
C THR A 13 10.41 -38.25 -2.22
N ALA A 14 9.16 -37.82 -2.03
CA ALA A 14 8.03 -38.61 -2.47
C ALA A 14 7.96 -38.53 -4.00
N GLU A 15 8.45 -39.57 -4.69
CA GLU A 15 8.18 -39.73 -6.13
C GLU A 15 6.69 -40.00 -6.30
N ILE A 16 5.95 -38.95 -6.66
CA ILE A 16 4.53 -39.06 -6.98
C ILE A 16 4.46 -39.63 -8.40
N GLU A 17 4.27 -40.94 -8.50
CA GLU A 17 3.95 -41.58 -9.77
C GLU A 17 2.53 -41.17 -10.18
N VAL A 18 2.42 -40.21 -11.09
CA VAL A 18 1.15 -39.83 -11.72
C VAL A 18 0.79 -40.90 -12.74
N VAL A 19 0.11 -41.95 -12.28
CA VAL A 19 -0.53 -42.92 -13.18
C VAL A 19 -1.77 -42.27 -13.76
N GLU A 20 -1.66 -41.75 -15.00
CA GLU A 20 -2.84 -41.40 -15.78
C GLU A 20 -3.67 -42.67 -15.98
N MET A 21 -4.85 -42.72 -15.38
CA MET A 21 -5.84 -43.76 -15.66
C MET A 21 -6.70 -43.25 -16.82
N PRO A 22 -6.44 -43.62 -18.09
CA PRO A 22 -7.19 -43.11 -19.24
C PRO A 22 -8.68 -43.50 -19.21
N GLN A 23 -9.09 -44.40 -18.30
CA GLN A 23 -10.47 -44.84 -18.12
C GLN A 23 -11.13 -44.27 -16.86
N GLY A 24 -10.39 -43.52 -16.05
CA GLY A 24 -10.94 -42.78 -14.92
C GLY A 24 -11.68 -41.56 -15.45
N LYS A 25 -13.00 -41.66 -15.58
CA LYS A 25 -13.87 -40.55 -15.98
C LYS A 25 -13.93 -39.50 -14.86
N ILE A 26 -12.83 -38.81 -14.61
CA ILE A 26 -12.82 -37.60 -13.78
C ILE A 26 -13.34 -36.49 -14.70
N SER A 27 -14.66 -36.36 -14.77
CA SER A 27 -15.32 -35.23 -15.45
C SER A 27 -15.10 -34.02 -14.55
N TYR A 28 -14.06 -33.23 -14.87
CA TYR A 28 -13.88 -31.92 -14.27
C TYR A 28 -15.04 -31.04 -14.75
N PRO A 29 -15.76 -30.34 -13.85
CA PRO A 29 -16.89 -29.49 -14.23
C PRO A 29 -16.53 -28.36 -15.21
N TRP A 30 -15.23 -28.04 -15.32
CA TRP A 30 -14.67 -27.01 -16.18
C TRP A 30 -14.04 -27.56 -17.47
N ASN A 31 -14.28 -28.82 -17.83
CA ASN A 31 -13.73 -29.40 -19.05
C ASN A 31 -14.51 -28.91 -20.28
N PRO A 32 -13.96 -28.04 -21.14
CA PRO A 32 -14.67 -27.52 -22.31
C PRO A 32 -14.91 -28.59 -23.39
N ALA A 33 -14.26 -29.77 -23.28
CA ALA A 33 -14.47 -30.90 -24.18
C ALA A 33 -15.55 -31.89 -23.67
N ASP A 34 -16.14 -31.67 -22.49
CA ASP A 34 -17.26 -32.48 -22.00
C ASP A 34 -18.57 -31.97 -22.59
N PRO A 35 -19.37 -32.80 -23.30
CA PRO A 35 -20.67 -32.41 -23.83
C PRO A 35 -21.67 -31.90 -22.78
N ASN A 36 -21.46 -32.19 -21.49
CA ASN A 36 -22.33 -31.74 -20.40
C ASN A 36 -21.82 -30.45 -19.72
N ALA A 37 -20.67 -29.91 -20.13
CA ALA A 37 -20.12 -28.69 -19.54
C ALA A 37 -21.07 -27.50 -19.75
N ASP A 38 -21.61 -27.33 -20.96
CA ASP A 38 -22.56 -26.26 -21.27
C ASP A 38 -23.81 -26.33 -20.39
N ALA A 39 -24.33 -27.53 -20.14
CA ALA A 39 -25.49 -27.75 -19.27
C ALA A 39 -25.17 -27.40 -17.81
N PHE A 40 -23.98 -27.77 -17.31
CA PHE A 40 -23.50 -27.42 -15.98
C PHE A 40 -23.35 -25.90 -15.79
N PHE A 41 -22.73 -25.19 -16.76
CA PHE A 41 -22.61 -23.74 -16.70
C PHE A 41 -23.97 -23.04 -16.78
N THR A 42 -24.87 -23.53 -17.64
CA THR A 42 -26.22 -22.98 -17.76
C THR A 42 -27.00 -23.09 -16.44
N GLU A 43 -26.90 -24.23 -15.73
CA GLU A 43 -27.53 -24.41 -14.41
C GLU A 43 -26.92 -23.45 -13.35
N LEU A 44 -25.62 -23.21 -13.42
CA LEU A 44 -24.92 -22.32 -12.49
C LEU A 44 -25.27 -20.84 -12.76
N GLU A 45 -25.40 -20.44 -14.02
CA GLU A 45 -25.83 -19.11 -14.45
C GLU A 45 -27.28 -18.82 -14.04
N GLN A 46 -28.17 -19.83 -14.03
CA GLN A 46 -29.54 -19.67 -13.53
C GLN A 46 -29.60 -19.29 -12.04
N GLY A 47 -28.58 -19.65 -11.26
CA GLY A 47 -28.46 -19.26 -9.85
C GLY A 47 -28.05 -17.80 -9.65
N PHE A 48 -27.59 -17.11 -10.70
CA PHE A 48 -27.14 -15.73 -10.67
C PHE A 48 -28.04 -14.85 -11.54
N SER A 49 -29.16 -14.38 -10.99
CA SER A 49 -30.02 -13.42 -11.69
C SER A 49 -29.52 -12.00 -11.48
N LEU A 50 -29.23 -11.32 -12.59
CA LEU A 50 -28.94 -9.89 -12.65
C LEU A 50 -30.22 -9.04 -12.77
N ASP A 51 -31.39 -9.66 -12.95
CA ASP A 51 -32.66 -8.95 -13.16
C ASP A 51 -33.09 -8.14 -11.92
N ASP A 52 -32.67 -8.56 -10.73
CA ASP A 52 -32.91 -7.85 -9.47
C ASP A 52 -31.98 -6.64 -9.28
N TRP A 53 -30.96 -6.48 -10.12
CA TRP A 53 -29.95 -5.42 -9.97
C TRP A 53 -30.35 -4.20 -10.81
N GLN A 54 -30.66 -3.10 -10.14
CA GLN A 54 -30.89 -1.83 -10.84
C GLN A 54 -29.57 -1.32 -11.42
N GLU A 55 -29.53 -1.08 -12.73
CA GLU A 55 -28.34 -0.62 -13.45
C GLU A 55 -27.73 0.65 -12.83
N GLY A 56 -28.58 1.58 -12.36
CA GLY A 56 -28.14 2.79 -11.64
C GLY A 56 -27.46 2.50 -10.31
N GLU A 57 -27.90 1.49 -9.56
CA GLU A 57 -27.25 1.06 -8.32
C GLU A 57 -25.91 0.39 -8.61
N MET A 58 -25.84 -0.45 -9.66
CA MET A 58 -24.59 -1.10 -10.07
C MET A 58 -23.53 -0.06 -10.47
N VAL A 59 -23.91 0.95 -11.26
CA VAL A 59 -23.01 2.03 -11.67
C VAL A 59 -22.51 2.82 -10.44
N ALA A 60 -23.41 3.21 -9.53
CA ALA A 60 -23.02 3.94 -8.32
C ALA A 60 -22.09 3.12 -7.40
N ARG A 61 -22.40 1.84 -7.20
CA ARG A 61 -21.61 0.94 -6.34
C ARG A 61 -20.27 0.58 -6.96
N SER A 62 -20.21 0.34 -8.26
CA SER A 62 -18.96 0.10 -8.98
C SER A 62 -18.05 1.32 -8.96
N GLN A 63 -18.57 2.52 -9.23
CA GLN A 63 -17.80 3.76 -9.13
C GLN A 63 -17.27 3.97 -7.71
N SER A 64 -18.11 3.76 -6.69
CA SER A 64 -17.69 3.84 -5.29
C SER A 64 -16.59 2.82 -4.97
N PHE A 65 -16.75 1.58 -5.43
CA PHE A 65 -15.76 0.52 -5.25
C PHE A 65 -14.42 0.85 -5.91
N PHE A 66 -14.42 1.27 -7.19
CA PHE A 66 -13.19 1.63 -7.90
C PHE A 66 -12.52 2.86 -7.26
N SER A 67 -13.30 3.86 -6.84
CA SER A 67 -12.74 5.02 -6.14
C SER A 67 -12.06 4.64 -4.81
N GLN A 68 -12.62 3.68 -4.07
CA GLN A 68 -12.01 3.16 -2.84
C GLN A 68 -10.74 2.35 -3.16
N LEU A 69 -10.77 1.55 -4.22
CA LEU A 69 -9.62 0.76 -4.65
C LEU A 69 -8.46 1.68 -5.05
N ASP A 70 -8.72 2.72 -5.85
CA ASP A 70 -7.72 3.71 -6.24
C ASP A 70 -7.10 4.40 -5.01
N GLN A 71 -7.92 4.80 -4.03
CA GLN A 71 -7.43 5.38 -2.77
C GLN A 71 -6.49 4.41 -2.01
N LEU A 72 -6.87 3.13 -1.92
CA LEU A 72 -6.03 2.10 -1.27
C LEU A 72 -4.75 1.82 -2.06
N TRP A 73 -4.82 1.88 -3.39
CA TRP A 73 -3.67 1.68 -4.26
C TRP A 73 -2.65 2.79 -4.09
N VAL A 74 -3.08 4.06 -4.10
CA VAL A 74 -2.24 5.23 -3.82
C VAL A 74 -1.63 5.16 -2.42
N ALA A 75 -2.40 4.75 -1.42
CA ALA A 75 -1.88 4.56 -0.06
C ALA A 75 -0.76 3.50 0.00
N THR A 76 -0.93 2.41 -0.74
CA THR A 76 0.01 1.28 -0.76
C THR A 76 1.27 1.62 -1.54
N SER A 77 1.14 2.30 -2.69
CA SER A 77 2.28 2.76 -3.49
C SER A 77 3.12 3.78 -2.74
N LEU A 78 2.48 4.72 -2.03
CA LEU A 78 3.15 5.73 -1.21
C LEU A 78 3.94 5.08 -0.07
N ARG A 79 3.32 4.18 0.71
CA ARG A 79 3.99 3.47 1.80
C ARG A 79 5.18 2.65 1.31
N SER A 80 5.02 1.93 0.19
CA SER A 80 6.09 1.13 -0.40
C SER A 80 7.26 2.00 -0.87
N SER A 81 6.96 3.14 -1.51
CA SER A 81 7.99 4.05 -2.00
C SER A 81 8.71 4.78 -0.85
N LEU A 82 7.99 5.14 0.22
CA LEU A 82 8.57 5.67 1.46
C LEU A 82 9.49 4.65 2.12
N ALA A 83 9.06 3.41 2.26
CA ALA A 83 9.85 2.33 2.84
C ALA A 83 11.15 2.07 2.05
N GLN A 84 11.09 2.21 0.72
CA GLN A 84 12.25 2.06 -0.15
C GLN A 84 13.22 3.24 -0.03
N LYS A 85 12.72 4.49 0.07
CA LYS A 85 13.57 5.69 0.15
C LYS A 85 14.16 5.91 1.55
N PHE A 86 13.41 5.61 2.61
CA PHE A 86 13.77 5.91 4.00
C PHE A 86 13.96 4.65 4.85
N THR A 87 14.95 3.83 4.48
CA THR A 87 15.23 2.54 5.15
C THR A 87 15.71 2.66 6.59
N ALA A 88 16.24 3.83 6.98
CA ALA A 88 16.74 4.09 8.33
C ALA A 88 15.61 4.30 9.37
N MET A 89 14.39 4.62 8.93
CA MET A 89 13.25 4.98 9.78
C MET A 89 12.34 3.76 10.08
N PRO A 90 11.80 3.61 11.30
CA PRO A 90 10.82 2.58 11.61
C PRO A 90 9.58 2.68 10.73
N GLN A 91 9.13 1.53 10.21
CA GLN A 91 7.95 1.43 9.34
C GLN A 91 6.67 1.95 10.01
N THR A 92 6.56 1.85 11.33
CA THR A 92 5.44 2.39 12.10
C THR A 92 5.31 3.91 11.95
N LEU A 93 6.44 4.63 11.99
CA LEU A 93 6.48 6.07 11.83
C LEU A 93 6.21 6.48 10.38
N LEU A 94 6.79 5.77 9.42
CA LEU A 94 6.52 6.00 7.99
C LEU A 94 5.04 5.83 7.66
N ASN A 95 4.38 4.80 8.22
CA ASN A 95 2.95 4.57 8.03
C ASN A 95 2.10 5.67 8.66
N ALA A 96 2.48 6.17 9.85
CA ALA A 96 1.79 7.29 10.49
C ALA A 96 1.90 8.57 9.65
N ILE A 97 3.10 8.92 9.18
CA ILE A 97 3.32 10.09 8.32
C ILE A 97 2.56 9.94 7.00
N ALA A 98 2.59 8.77 6.37
CA ALA A 98 1.85 8.53 5.12
C ALA A 98 0.34 8.72 5.31
N HIS A 99 -0.23 8.20 6.40
CA HIS A 99 -1.65 8.34 6.71
C HIS A 99 -2.04 9.80 6.97
N GLN A 100 -1.19 10.54 7.68
CA GLN A 100 -1.42 11.96 7.91
C GLN A 100 -1.27 12.80 6.64
N ALA A 101 -0.25 12.55 5.82
CA ALA A 101 -0.03 13.27 4.57
C ALA A 101 -1.26 13.18 3.65
N GLN A 102 -1.93 12.02 3.60
CA GLN A 102 -3.17 11.86 2.84
C GLN A 102 -4.32 12.75 3.35
N GLN A 103 -4.46 12.90 4.67
CA GLN A 103 -5.49 13.78 5.25
C GLN A 103 -5.15 15.25 5.07
N VAL A 104 -3.87 15.59 5.18
CA VAL A 104 -3.39 16.97 5.18
C VAL A 104 -3.33 17.56 3.77
N VAL A 105 -3.06 16.75 2.73
CA VAL A 105 -3.14 17.18 1.33
C VAL A 105 -4.56 17.60 0.93
N ALA A 106 -5.59 17.02 1.56
CA ALA A 106 -6.97 17.44 1.37
C ALA A 106 -7.31 18.77 2.07
N ALA A 107 -6.48 19.22 3.03
CA ALA A 107 -6.68 20.45 3.77
C ALA A 107 -6.01 21.65 3.07
N SER A 108 -6.73 22.78 2.97
CA SER A 108 -6.28 24.02 2.31
C SER A 108 -5.34 24.87 3.18
N ASN A 109 -4.38 24.25 3.87
CA ASN A 109 -3.41 24.93 4.74
C ASN A 109 -2.12 25.27 3.99
N SER A 110 -1.28 26.13 4.57
CA SER A 110 0.05 26.41 4.02
C SER A 110 0.93 25.16 4.08
N LEU A 111 1.88 25.01 3.16
CA LEU A 111 2.78 23.84 3.13
C LEU A 111 3.54 23.65 4.46
N ALA A 112 3.94 24.74 5.12
CA ALA A 112 4.59 24.67 6.42
C ALA A 112 3.67 24.08 7.50
N ASP A 113 2.41 24.52 7.54
CA ASP A 113 1.43 24.00 8.50
C ASP A 113 1.08 22.54 8.20
N GLN A 114 1.01 22.18 6.92
CA GLN A 114 0.80 20.78 6.49
C GLN A 114 1.93 19.86 7.00
N LEU A 115 3.18 20.31 6.92
CA LEU A 115 4.33 19.54 7.41
C LEU A 115 4.31 19.35 8.92
N VAL A 116 4.02 20.42 9.67
CA VAL A 116 3.95 20.34 11.14
C VAL A 116 2.83 19.40 11.55
N GLN A 117 1.65 19.52 10.95
CA GLN A 117 0.52 18.64 11.24
C GLN A 117 0.87 17.17 11.01
N CYS A 118 1.51 16.84 9.88
CA CYS A 118 1.92 15.47 9.55
C CYS A 118 2.90 14.85 10.55
N VAL A 119 3.75 15.66 11.17
CA VAL A 119 4.82 15.19 12.06
C VAL A 119 4.41 15.22 13.54
N GLN A 120 3.38 16.00 13.90
CA GLN A 120 2.95 16.19 15.28
C GLN A 120 2.60 14.87 16.00
N GLU A 121 1.97 13.90 15.32
CA GLU A 121 1.66 12.60 15.94
C GLU A 121 2.91 11.71 16.10
N VAL A 122 3.93 11.91 15.26
CA VAL A 122 5.19 11.15 15.35
C VAL A 122 6.10 11.73 16.43
N LEU A 123 6.04 13.04 16.64
CA LEU A 123 6.88 13.78 17.59
C LEU A 123 6.04 14.61 18.58
N PRO A 124 5.25 13.96 19.46
CA PRO A 124 4.33 14.65 20.35
C PRO A 124 5.02 15.54 21.41
N THR A 125 6.32 15.32 21.65
CA THR A 125 7.11 16.10 22.63
C THR A 125 7.54 17.46 22.08
N TRP A 126 7.51 17.67 20.76
CA TRP A 126 7.93 18.91 20.13
C TRP A 126 6.81 19.95 20.11
N ALA A 127 7.16 21.21 20.38
CA ALA A 127 6.23 22.33 20.22
C ALA A 127 6.06 22.69 18.74
N ASP A 128 4.84 23.05 18.35
CA ASP A 128 4.49 23.46 16.99
C ASP A 128 5.40 24.59 16.47
N GLU A 129 5.77 25.52 17.35
CA GLU A 129 6.63 26.67 17.04
C GLU A 129 8.03 26.22 16.58
N ASP A 130 8.61 25.25 17.29
CA ASP A 130 9.93 24.71 16.98
C ASP A 130 9.90 23.89 15.69
N LEU A 131 8.83 23.10 15.48
CA LEU A 131 8.62 22.37 14.25
C LEU A 131 8.42 23.30 13.05
N GLN A 132 7.73 24.43 13.21
CA GLN A 132 7.62 25.44 12.16
C GLN A 132 8.98 26.03 11.79
N VAL A 133 9.86 26.29 12.76
CA VAL A 133 11.23 26.76 12.47
C VAL A 133 12.01 25.73 11.65
N LEU A 134 11.88 24.45 12.00
CA LEU A 134 12.51 23.34 11.27
C LEU A 134 11.89 23.06 9.91
N ALA A 135 10.60 23.36 9.72
CA ALA A 135 9.87 23.16 8.47
C ALA A 135 10.16 24.26 7.43
N ARG A 136 10.53 25.47 7.85
CA ARG A 136 10.78 26.62 6.96
C ARG A 136 11.72 26.33 5.78
N PRO A 137 12.88 25.68 5.97
CA PRO A 137 13.78 25.35 4.86
C PRO A 137 13.13 24.45 3.80
N LEU A 138 12.20 23.58 4.21
CA LEU A 138 11.50 22.64 3.34
C LEU A 138 10.24 23.26 2.71
N ALA A 139 9.59 24.20 3.40
CA ALA A 139 8.37 24.85 2.94
C ALA A 139 8.61 26.04 2.00
N TYR A 140 9.74 26.74 2.16
CA TYR A 140 10.06 27.96 1.40
C TYR A 140 11.33 27.82 0.55
N ALA A 141 11.71 26.59 0.19
CA ALA A 141 12.81 26.37 -0.75
C ALA A 141 12.45 26.99 -2.11
N MET A 142 13.10 28.11 -2.48
CA MET A 142 12.91 28.75 -3.79
C MET A 142 13.60 27.99 -4.94
N ARG A 143 14.24 26.87 -4.63
CA ARG A 143 14.98 26.00 -5.57
C ARG A 143 14.37 24.60 -5.46
N ASP A 144 14.24 23.93 -6.61
CA ASP A 144 13.71 22.58 -6.82
C ASP A 144 13.60 21.72 -5.54
N ASP A 145 12.37 21.34 -5.21
CA ASP A 145 11.97 20.74 -3.91
C ASP A 145 12.76 19.48 -3.56
N ALA A 146 13.17 18.72 -4.57
CA ALA A 146 14.02 17.54 -4.41
C ALA A 146 15.37 17.89 -3.77
N ASN A 147 15.99 19.01 -4.15
CA ASN A 147 17.27 19.43 -3.59
C ASN A 147 17.16 19.87 -2.13
N ALA A 148 16.01 20.39 -1.71
CA ALA A 148 15.80 20.78 -0.32
C ALA A 148 15.71 19.53 0.58
N ILE A 149 15.02 18.49 0.13
CA ILE A 149 14.94 17.20 0.84
C ILE A 149 16.33 16.56 0.93
N ASP A 150 17.05 16.47 -0.19
CA ASP A 150 18.37 15.84 -0.22
C ASP A 150 19.38 16.61 0.64
N ALA A 151 19.38 17.94 0.62
CA ALA A 151 20.21 18.77 1.50
C ALA A 151 19.89 18.56 2.99
N THR A 152 18.62 18.34 3.36
CA THR A 152 18.28 18.00 4.74
C THR A 152 18.76 16.61 5.13
N LEU A 153 18.70 15.63 4.22
CA LEU A 153 19.17 14.27 4.48
C LEU A 153 20.69 14.20 4.59
N ASP A 154 21.42 14.95 3.75
CA ASP A 154 22.88 15.06 3.82
C ASP A 154 23.37 15.69 5.14
N SER A 155 22.54 16.52 5.77
CA SER A 155 22.84 17.13 7.07
C SER A 155 22.69 16.15 8.24
N ILE A 156 22.08 14.99 8.02
CA ILE A 156 21.78 13.99 9.04
C ILE A 156 22.81 12.86 8.96
N ARG A 157 23.28 12.40 10.11
CA ARG A 157 24.24 11.28 10.15
C ARG A 157 23.56 9.99 9.64
N PRO A 158 24.25 9.16 8.84
CA PRO A 158 23.71 7.92 8.31
C PRO A 158 23.76 6.79 9.35
N VAL A 159 23.10 6.99 10.49
CA VAL A 159 23.00 6.02 11.60
C VAL A 159 21.55 5.58 11.74
N ALA A 160 21.31 4.49 12.47
CA ALA A 160 19.96 4.03 12.77
C ALA A 160 19.14 5.12 13.46
N TRP A 161 17.83 5.15 13.20
CA TRP A 161 16.89 6.13 13.76
C TRP A 161 17.06 6.41 15.27
N HIS A 162 17.28 5.36 16.06
CA HIS A 162 17.38 5.44 17.52
C HIS A 162 18.67 6.12 18.02
N ASP A 163 19.71 6.21 17.18
CA ASP A 163 20.99 6.85 17.50
C ASP A 163 21.06 8.32 17.06
N LEU A 164 20.03 8.77 16.33
CA LEU A 164 19.88 10.16 15.91
C LEU A 164 19.47 11.03 17.09
N SER A 165 19.96 12.27 17.12
CA SER A 165 19.46 13.28 18.07
C SER A 165 17.99 13.61 17.78
N GLU A 166 17.27 14.11 18.79
CA GLU A 166 15.86 14.52 18.62
C GLU A 166 15.69 15.54 17.48
N THR A 167 16.65 16.46 17.32
CA THR A 167 16.65 17.44 16.22
C THR A 167 16.84 16.80 14.84
N GLU A 168 17.66 15.75 14.74
CA GLU A 168 17.88 15.01 13.49
C GLU A 168 16.65 14.16 13.15
N GLN A 169 16.02 13.53 14.16
CA GLN A 169 14.77 12.79 14.02
C GLN A 169 13.64 13.71 13.53
N ALA A 170 13.54 14.94 14.06
CA ALA A 170 12.58 15.94 13.62
C ALA A 170 12.80 16.35 12.16
N LYS A 171 14.04 16.66 11.77
CA LYS A 171 14.37 17.00 10.38
C LYS A 171 14.09 15.84 9.42
N MET A 172 14.44 14.61 9.79
CA MET A 172 14.15 13.43 8.98
C MET A 172 12.63 13.24 8.80
N SER A 173 11.85 13.36 9.88
CA SER A 173 10.38 13.25 9.82
C SER A 173 9.76 14.31 8.92
N LEU A 174 10.23 15.56 9.00
CA LEU A 174 9.76 16.66 8.16
C LEU A 174 10.15 16.45 6.68
N ALA A 175 11.35 15.94 6.42
CA ALA A 175 11.80 15.61 5.06
C ALA A 175 10.95 14.48 4.45
N VAL A 176 10.62 13.46 5.24
CA VAL A 176 9.71 12.37 4.86
C VAL A 176 8.31 12.92 4.56
N ALA A 177 7.77 13.78 5.44
CA ALA A 177 6.46 14.40 5.24
C ALA A 177 6.41 15.26 3.97
N ARG A 178 7.46 16.05 3.70
CA ARG A 178 7.55 16.86 2.48
C ARG A 178 7.55 16.01 1.22
N TRP A 179 8.31 14.92 1.24
CA TRP A 179 8.37 13.99 0.12
C TRP A 179 7.01 13.28 -0.10
N ALA A 180 6.33 12.89 0.98
CA ALA A 180 5.03 12.24 0.89
C ALA A 180 3.96 13.18 0.29
N ILE A 181 3.93 14.44 0.73
CA ILE A 181 3.04 15.47 0.19
C ILE A 181 3.33 15.74 -1.29
N ASP A 182 4.61 15.85 -1.66
CA ASP A 182 5.02 16.05 -3.07
C ASP A 182 4.56 14.89 -3.96
N LYS A 183 4.74 13.65 -3.50
CA LYS A 183 4.25 12.47 -4.22
C LYS A 183 2.73 12.44 -4.39
N LEU A 184 1.99 12.72 -3.33
CA LEU A 184 0.53 12.80 -3.40
C LEU A 184 0.05 13.92 -4.33
N SER A 185 0.76 15.04 -4.38
CA SER A 185 0.44 16.14 -5.30
C SER A 185 0.70 15.80 -6.77
N GLN A 186 1.75 15.01 -7.05
CA GLN A 186 2.07 14.51 -8.39
C GLN A 186 1.06 13.48 -8.89
N ASP A 187 0.57 12.60 -8.01
CA ASP A 187 -0.41 11.56 -8.37
C ASP A 187 -1.82 12.11 -8.60
N CYS A 188 -2.12 13.33 -8.12
CA CYS A 188 -3.39 14.02 -8.35
C CYS A 188 -3.46 14.85 -9.65
N GLN A 189 -2.36 14.91 -10.42
CA GLN A 189 -2.20 15.75 -11.60
C GLN A 189 -2.21 14.95 -12.90
#